data_AF-X6N083-F1
#
_entry.id   AF-X6N083-F1
#
_cell.length_a   1.000
_cell.length_b   1.000
_cell.length_c   1.000
_cell.angle_alpha   90.00
_cell.angle_beta   90.00
_cell.angle_gamma   90.00
#
_symmetry.space_group_name_H-M   'P 1'
#
loop_
_entity.id
_entity.type
_entity.pdbx_description
1 polymer ?
#
loop_
_entity_poly.entity_id
_entity_poly.type
_entity_poly.pdbx_seq_one_letter_code
_entity_poly.pdbx_strand_id
1 'polypeptide(L)'
;MVERKVPCLEQFFDKLIINYWARFKAIFEENVRSVDALEPSVKKMTSYVSKGTCPPHFVTIRFATYSCGILLLNEDKQQAILNECVRQLQSCWEKLLSRFSQKIENEKTRTVFLIINYSVVISAFSAQSLQKFAMYKQISDALQRFEDDYIEMELKEHFTRWIGFVATTETKLQQEPLSKVDMSHVLSIVKNFYETWQRELSSAVKNVQDYFTPNISAASAQEVGNEELFKISKDVLKRMLSQILVYHSRFVKLIERLMTQQGKDNDILRFVVPEHVIRGEMRSYWNKD
;
A
#
# COMPACT_ATOMS: atom_id res chain seq x y z
N MET A 1 21.64 33.61 -7.01
CA MET A 1 21.95 34.65 -8.02
C MET A 1 21.78 36.08 -7.51
N VAL A 2 20.88 36.34 -6.55
CA VAL A 2 20.94 37.56 -5.72
C VAL A 2 22.28 37.68 -4.97
N GLU A 3 22.92 36.54 -4.66
CA GLU A 3 24.23 36.50 -3.98
C GLU A 3 25.44 36.90 -4.83
N ARG A 4 25.33 36.89 -6.17
CA ARG A 4 26.43 37.28 -7.07
C ARG A 4 25.95 38.42 -7.95
N LYS A 5 25.82 39.61 -7.35
CA LYS A 5 25.38 40.86 -8.00
C LYS A 5 26.32 41.23 -9.16
N VAL A 6 26.06 40.70 -10.36
CA VAL A 6 26.74 41.08 -11.60
C VAL A 6 25.69 41.62 -12.59
N PRO A 7 25.28 42.90 -12.46
CA PRO A 7 24.15 43.47 -13.20
C PRO A 7 24.33 43.42 -14.72
N CYS A 8 25.57 43.46 -15.20
CA CYS A 8 25.86 43.43 -16.64
C CYS A 8 25.51 42.09 -17.32
N LEU A 9 25.30 41.01 -16.54
CA LEU A 9 24.92 39.71 -17.09
C LEU A 9 23.43 39.40 -16.92
N GLU A 10 22.65 40.24 -16.26
CA GLU A 10 21.22 39.99 -16.01
C GLU A 10 20.45 39.78 -17.32
N GLN A 11 20.60 40.68 -18.29
CA GLN A 11 19.93 40.55 -19.60
C GLN A 11 20.34 39.27 -20.36
N PHE A 12 21.58 38.81 -20.18
CA PHE A 12 22.04 37.57 -20.80
C PHE A 12 21.36 36.37 -20.15
N PHE A 13 21.32 36.30 -18.81
CA PHE A 13 20.67 35.22 -18.08
C PHE A 13 19.15 35.22 -18.28
N ASP A 14 18.49 36.39 -18.38
CA ASP A 14 17.06 36.47 -18.70
C ASP A 14 16.76 35.86 -20.06
N LYS A 15 17.56 36.19 -21.08
CA LYS A 15 17.44 35.59 -22.41
C LYS A 15 17.68 34.08 -22.38
N LEU A 16 18.65 33.60 -21.61
CA LEU A 16 18.88 32.17 -21.45
C LEU A 16 17.69 31.49 -20.76
N ILE A 17 17.19 32.05 -19.67
CA ILE A 17 16.03 31.52 -18.93
C ILE A 17 14.83 31.40 -19.86
N ILE A 18 14.49 32.44 -20.63
CA ILE A 18 13.37 32.41 -21.57
C ILE A 18 13.53 31.27 -22.60
N ASN A 19 14.72 31.14 -23.22
CA ASN A 19 14.96 30.13 -24.25
C ASN A 19 14.97 28.70 -23.69
N TYR A 20 15.65 28.47 -22.56
CA TYR A 20 15.70 27.14 -21.95
C TYR A 20 14.36 26.75 -21.35
N TRP A 21 13.62 27.69 -20.78
CA TRP A 21 12.29 27.43 -20.22
C TRP A 21 11.31 26.97 -21.29
N ALA A 22 11.27 27.65 -22.44
CA ALA A 22 10.41 27.25 -23.55
C ALA A 22 10.73 25.83 -24.04
N ARG A 23 12.02 25.48 -24.15
CA ARG A 23 12.46 24.13 -24.54
C ARG A 23 12.14 23.08 -23.49
N PHE A 24 12.37 23.39 -22.21
CA PHE A 24 12.00 22.51 -21.10
C PHE A 24 10.51 22.22 -21.12
N LYS A 25 9.68 23.25 -21.24
CA LYS A 25 8.21 23.11 -21.27
C LYS A 25 7.75 22.26 -22.46
N ALA A 26 8.32 22.47 -23.65
CA ALA A 26 8.01 21.66 -24.82
C ALA A 26 8.34 20.17 -24.61
N ILE A 27 9.51 19.86 -24.05
CA ILE A 27 9.92 18.47 -23.75
C ILE A 27 9.03 17.87 -22.64
N PHE A 28 8.70 18.65 -21.62
CA PHE A 28 7.84 18.24 -20.53
C PHE A 28 6.43 17.88 -21.05
N GLU A 29 5.84 18.74 -21.88
CA GLU A 29 4.53 18.50 -22.51
C GLU A 29 4.56 17.28 -23.44
N GLU A 30 5.65 17.06 -24.18
CA GLU A 30 5.83 15.84 -24.98
C GLU A 30 5.89 14.58 -24.11
N ASN A 31 6.61 14.64 -22.98
CA ASN A 31 6.67 13.53 -22.04
C ASN A 31 5.27 13.20 -21.48
N VAL A 32 4.53 14.22 -21.06
CA VAL A 32 3.14 14.06 -20.58
C VAL A 32 2.25 13.43 -21.65
N ARG A 33 2.31 13.92 -22.90
CA ARG A 33 1.56 13.33 -24.03
C ARG A 33 1.95 11.89 -24.29
N SER A 34 3.24 11.56 -24.20
CA SER A 34 3.73 10.19 -24.40
C SER A 34 3.22 9.23 -23.32
N VAL A 35 3.19 9.65 -22.05
CA VAL A 35 2.64 8.88 -20.93
C VAL A 35 1.13 8.70 -21.10
N ASP A 36 0.41 9.74 -21.52
CA ASP A 36 -1.04 9.70 -21.71
C ASP A 36 -1.46 8.81 -22.90
N ALA A 37 -0.69 8.84 -24.00
CA ALA A 37 -0.92 8.01 -25.18
C ALA A 37 -0.59 6.52 -24.99
N LEU A 38 0.07 6.14 -23.89
CA LEU A 38 0.42 4.75 -23.63
C LEU A 38 -0.83 3.94 -23.26
N GLU A 39 -1.17 2.96 -24.09
CA GLU A 39 -2.33 2.09 -23.89
C GLU A 39 -1.95 0.71 -23.33
N PRO A 40 -2.58 0.25 -22.24
CA PRO A 40 -2.29 -1.04 -21.64
C PRO A 40 -2.93 -2.20 -22.43
N SER A 41 -2.11 -3.15 -22.85
CA SER A 41 -2.59 -4.39 -23.48
C SER A 41 -2.96 -5.42 -22.41
N VAL A 42 -4.16 -5.99 -22.48
CA VAL A 42 -4.63 -7.08 -21.59
C VAL A 42 -3.65 -8.23 -21.59
N LYS A 43 -3.25 -8.75 -22.76
CA LYS A 43 -2.33 -9.89 -22.89
C LYS A 43 -0.98 -9.62 -22.20
N LYS A 44 -0.46 -8.39 -22.30
CA LYS A 44 0.77 -7.99 -21.63
C LYS A 44 0.58 -7.94 -20.12
N MET A 45 -0.53 -7.37 -19.65
CA MET A 45 -0.83 -7.27 -18.21
C MET A 45 -1.10 -8.62 -17.56
N THR A 46 -1.86 -9.50 -18.21
CA THR A 46 -2.03 -10.88 -17.73
C THR A 46 -0.67 -11.57 -17.61
N SER A 47 0.20 -11.47 -18.62
CA SER A 47 1.54 -12.06 -18.57
C SER A 47 2.49 -11.43 -17.54
N TYR A 48 2.30 -10.13 -17.28
CA TYR A 48 3.09 -9.36 -16.32
C TYR A 48 2.82 -9.77 -14.87
N VAL A 49 1.62 -10.31 -14.65
CA VAL A 49 1.07 -10.66 -13.35
C VAL A 49 1.04 -12.18 -13.13
N SER A 50 1.12 -12.98 -14.20
CA SER A 50 0.88 -14.43 -14.19
C SER A 50 1.97 -15.30 -13.54
N LYS A 51 2.91 -14.76 -12.78
CA LYS A 51 4.01 -15.54 -12.16
C LYS A 51 4.25 -15.20 -10.70
N GLY A 52 3.19 -15.03 -9.92
CA GLY A 52 3.26 -14.78 -8.48
C GLY A 52 4.12 -13.57 -8.11
N THR A 53 4.39 -12.68 -9.07
CA THR A 53 5.34 -11.59 -8.97
C THR A 53 4.81 -10.47 -9.83
N CYS A 54 4.89 -9.25 -9.32
CA CYS A 54 4.46 -8.06 -10.05
C CYS A 54 5.56 -7.02 -9.88
N PRO A 55 6.57 -6.99 -10.78
CA PRO A 55 7.61 -5.97 -10.66
C PRO A 55 7.01 -4.56 -10.77
N PRO A 56 7.71 -3.50 -10.37
CA PRO A 56 7.25 -2.14 -10.65
C PRO A 56 7.25 -1.88 -12.16
N HIS A 57 6.28 -1.10 -12.63
CA HIS A 57 6.20 -0.75 -14.04
C HIS A 57 7.28 0.27 -14.39
N PHE A 58 7.94 0.13 -15.55
CA PHE A 58 9.06 1.00 -15.92
C PHE A 58 8.69 2.50 -15.94
N VAL A 59 7.43 2.83 -16.27
CA VAL A 59 6.93 4.21 -16.25
C VAL A 59 6.93 4.79 -14.85
N THR A 60 6.69 3.97 -13.82
CA THR A 60 6.74 4.39 -12.42
C THR A 60 8.16 4.79 -12.01
N ILE A 61 9.17 4.05 -12.45
CA ILE A 61 10.57 4.40 -12.18
C ILE A 61 10.89 5.74 -12.84
N ARG A 62 10.53 5.92 -14.12
CA ARG A 62 10.73 7.19 -14.84
C ARG A 62 10.01 8.35 -14.16
N PHE A 63 8.77 8.13 -13.74
CA PHE A 63 7.98 9.12 -13.00
C PHE A 63 8.68 9.53 -11.71
N ALA A 64 9.09 8.55 -10.90
CA ALA A 64 9.78 8.79 -9.64
C ALA A 64 11.08 9.57 -9.84
N THR A 65 11.95 9.14 -10.75
CA THR A 65 13.22 9.82 -11.03
C THR A 65 13.00 11.24 -11.53
N TYR A 66 12.07 11.44 -12.46
CA TYR A 66 11.84 12.75 -13.06
C TYR A 66 11.21 13.74 -12.07
N SER A 67 10.19 13.31 -11.32
CA SER A 67 9.55 14.14 -10.30
C SER A 67 10.51 14.46 -9.15
N CYS A 68 11.33 13.51 -8.67
CA CYS A 68 12.39 13.79 -7.70
C CYS A 68 13.32 14.91 -8.19
N GLY A 69 13.80 14.81 -9.42
CA GLY A 69 14.70 15.82 -9.99
C GLY A 69 14.08 17.21 -10.04
N ILE A 70 12.82 17.33 -10.46
CA ILE A 70 12.14 18.64 -10.49
C ILE A 70 11.92 19.18 -9.08
N LEU A 71 11.49 18.35 -8.13
CA LEU A 71 11.22 18.76 -6.75
C LEU A 71 12.49 19.24 -6.03
N LEU A 72 13.60 18.52 -6.19
CA LEU A 72 14.91 18.92 -5.64
C LEU A 72 15.37 20.26 -6.22
N LEU A 73 15.27 20.45 -7.54
CA LEU A 73 15.67 21.71 -8.18
C LEU A 73 14.76 22.89 -7.80
N ASN A 74 13.53 22.62 -7.41
CA ASN A 74 12.54 23.64 -7.03
C ASN A 74 12.47 23.90 -5.51
N GLU A 75 13.25 23.19 -4.71
CA GLU A 75 13.17 23.21 -3.25
C GLU A 75 13.36 24.63 -2.67
N ASP A 76 14.39 25.33 -3.13
CA ASP A 76 14.72 26.68 -2.65
C ASP A 76 13.87 27.77 -3.30
N LYS A 77 13.46 27.57 -4.55
CA LYS A 77 12.84 28.61 -5.38
C LYS A 77 11.31 28.62 -5.31
N GLN A 78 10.70 27.49 -4.96
CA GLN A 78 9.26 27.30 -4.83
C GLN A 78 8.45 27.86 -6.02
N GLN A 79 8.96 27.70 -7.24
CA GLN A 79 8.33 28.22 -8.44
C GLN A 79 6.99 27.50 -8.67
N ALA A 80 5.90 28.28 -8.72
CA ALA A 80 4.55 27.75 -8.90
C ALA A 80 4.39 26.95 -10.20
N ILE A 81 5.08 27.34 -11.27
CA ILE A 81 4.96 26.66 -12.57
C ILE A 81 5.57 25.25 -12.51
N LEU A 82 6.68 25.06 -11.80
CA LEU A 82 7.27 23.72 -11.62
C LEU A 82 6.41 22.83 -10.73
N ASN A 83 5.76 23.39 -9.70
CA ASN A 83 4.78 22.67 -8.90
C ASN A 83 3.59 22.20 -9.73
N GLU A 84 3.11 23.04 -10.65
CA GLU A 84 2.03 22.69 -11.58
C GLU A 84 2.47 21.60 -12.58
N CYS A 85 3.67 21.70 -13.14
CA CYS A 85 4.24 20.63 -13.99
C CYS A 85 4.25 19.29 -13.23
N VAL A 86 4.81 19.27 -12.02
CA VAL A 86 4.91 18.05 -11.22
C VAL A 86 3.51 17.48 -10.90
N ARG A 87 2.52 18.34 -10.61
CA ARG A 87 1.12 17.92 -10.43
C ARG A 87 0.50 17.31 -11.70
N GLN A 88 0.78 17.88 -12.87
CA GLN A 88 0.32 17.32 -14.16
C GLN A 88 0.93 15.94 -14.40
N LEU A 89 2.24 15.80 -14.14
CA LEU A 89 2.94 14.53 -14.31
C LEU A 89 2.36 13.44 -13.39
N GLN A 90 2.08 13.77 -12.12
CA GLN A 90 1.41 12.87 -11.19
C GLN A 90 0.05 12.44 -11.71
N SER A 91 -0.80 13.39 -12.14
CA SER A 91 -2.14 13.06 -12.64
C SER A 91 -2.10 12.11 -13.85
N CYS A 92 -1.16 12.32 -14.77
CA CYS A 92 -0.99 11.44 -15.92
C CYS A 92 -0.48 10.06 -15.53
N TRP A 93 0.46 9.97 -14.60
CA TRP A 93 0.93 8.69 -14.07
C TRP A 93 -0.17 7.91 -13.33
N GLU A 94 -0.95 8.58 -12.46
CA GLU A 94 -2.06 7.96 -11.73
C GLU A 94 -3.14 7.43 -12.68
N LYS A 95 -3.53 8.23 -13.69
CA LYS A 95 -4.49 7.80 -14.73
C LYS A 95 -3.97 6.61 -15.51
N LEU A 96 -2.69 6.61 -15.86
CA LEU A 96 -2.07 5.50 -16.57
C LEU A 96 -2.08 4.22 -15.72
N LEU A 97 -1.65 4.28 -14.47
CA LEU A 97 -1.71 3.13 -13.57
C LEU A 97 -3.14 2.63 -13.35
N SER A 98 -4.12 3.54 -13.25
CA SER A 98 -5.53 3.17 -13.17
C SER A 98 -5.95 2.36 -14.41
N ARG A 99 -5.64 2.83 -15.62
CA ARG A 99 -5.91 2.08 -16.87
C ARG A 99 -5.24 0.72 -16.88
N PHE A 100 -3.97 0.61 -16.44
CA PHE A 100 -3.26 -0.68 -16.32
C PHE A 100 -3.95 -1.61 -15.33
N SER A 101 -4.30 -1.10 -14.15
CA SER A 101 -4.94 -1.86 -13.07
C SER A 101 -6.30 -2.45 -13.51
N GLN A 102 -7.06 -1.71 -14.32
CA GLN A 102 -8.35 -2.17 -14.87
C GLN A 102 -8.20 -3.32 -15.87
N LYS A 103 -7.02 -3.55 -16.44
CA LYS A 103 -6.75 -4.71 -17.31
C LYS A 103 -6.39 -5.97 -16.51
N ILE A 104 -6.20 -5.86 -15.20
CA ILE A 104 -5.97 -6.99 -14.29
C ILE A 104 -7.34 -7.48 -13.82
N GLU A 105 -7.65 -8.74 -14.10
CA GLU A 105 -8.95 -9.36 -13.78
C GLU A 105 -9.15 -9.53 -12.27
N ASN A 106 -8.16 -10.11 -11.60
CA ASN A 106 -8.21 -10.34 -10.16
C ASN A 106 -8.02 -9.03 -9.37
N GLU A 107 -8.98 -8.71 -8.50
CA GLU A 107 -8.97 -7.49 -7.69
C GLU A 107 -7.82 -7.43 -6.68
N LYS A 108 -7.55 -8.52 -5.97
CA LYS A 108 -6.43 -8.61 -5.02
C LYS A 108 -5.10 -8.34 -5.73
N THR A 109 -4.92 -8.96 -6.89
CA THR A 109 -3.72 -8.78 -7.70
C THR A 109 -3.62 -7.38 -8.32
N ARG A 110 -4.76 -6.76 -8.66
CA ARG A 110 -4.83 -5.36 -9.08
C ARG A 110 -4.33 -4.43 -7.98
N THR A 111 -4.74 -4.67 -6.74
CA THR A 111 -4.29 -3.89 -5.59
C THR A 111 -2.81 -4.10 -5.31
N VAL A 112 -2.30 -5.34 -5.41
CA VAL A 112 -0.85 -5.63 -5.32
C VAL A 112 -0.06 -4.81 -6.35
N PHE A 113 -0.51 -4.76 -7.61
CA PHE A 113 0.13 -3.94 -8.65
C PHE A 113 0.20 -2.46 -8.25
N LEU A 114 -0.88 -1.90 -7.71
CA LEU A 114 -0.93 -0.51 -7.27
C LEU A 114 0.02 -0.26 -6.09
N ILE A 115 -0.03 -1.11 -5.06
CA ILE A 115 0.88 -1.02 -3.89
C ILE A 115 2.33 -0.95 -4.36
N ILE A 116 2.76 -1.91 -5.17
CA ILE A 116 4.16 -2.00 -5.61
C ILE A 116 4.60 -0.73 -6.35
N ASN A 117 3.78 -0.23 -7.27
CA ASN A 117 4.13 0.97 -8.02
C ASN A 117 4.17 2.23 -7.13
N TYR A 118 3.20 2.39 -6.23
CA TYR A 118 3.19 3.56 -5.34
C TYR A 118 4.34 3.51 -4.32
N SER A 119 4.64 2.33 -3.78
CA SER A 119 5.74 2.15 -2.85
C SER A 119 7.09 2.50 -3.47
N VAL A 120 7.34 2.16 -4.73
CA VAL A 120 8.58 2.56 -5.42
C VAL A 120 8.73 4.07 -5.49
N VAL A 121 7.65 4.81 -5.72
CA VAL A 121 7.69 6.28 -5.72
C VAL A 121 7.99 6.81 -4.31
N ILE A 122 7.34 6.26 -3.29
CA ILE A 122 7.57 6.65 -1.89
C ILE A 122 9.01 6.37 -1.45
N SER A 123 9.57 5.24 -1.84
CA SER A 123 10.97 4.89 -1.59
C SER A 123 11.92 5.87 -2.29
N ALA A 124 11.70 6.16 -3.58
CA ALA A 124 12.51 7.12 -4.32
C ALA A 124 12.46 8.53 -3.70
N PHE A 125 11.29 8.97 -3.24
CA PHE A 125 11.11 10.27 -2.60
C PHE A 125 11.76 10.31 -1.22
N SER A 126 11.66 9.21 -0.47
CA SER A 126 12.27 9.09 0.86
C SER A 126 13.78 9.13 0.78
N ALA A 127 14.38 8.46 -0.21
CA ALA A 127 15.82 8.46 -0.45
C ALA A 127 16.38 9.86 -0.73
N GLN A 128 15.54 10.75 -1.27
CA GLN A 128 15.87 12.15 -1.58
C GLN A 128 15.36 13.15 -0.52
N SER A 129 14.87 12.67 0.63
CA SER A 129 14.33 13.51 1.71
C SER A 129 13.16 14.43 1.29
N LEU A 130 12.31 13.96 0.37
CA LEU A 130 11.20 14.73 -0.20
C LEU A 130 9.87 14.60 0.58
N GLN A 131 9.90 14.10 1.82
CA GLN A 131 8.68 13.83 2.61
C GLN A 131 7.85 15.10 2.92
N LYS A 132 8.49 16.27 2.86
CA LYS A 132 7.85 17.57 3.12
C LYS A 132 6.91 18.04 2.00
N PHE A 133 7.04 17.47 0.79
CA PHE A 133 6.24 17.91 -0.36
C PHE A 133 4.82 17.34 -0.30
N ALA A 134 3.82 18.12 -0.70
CA ALA A 134 2.42 17.71 -0.69
C ALA A 134 2.16 16.44 -1.54
N MET A 135 2.92 16.28 -2.64
CA MET A 135 2.86 15.09 -3.48
C MET A 135 3.23 13.82 -2.72
N TYR A 136 4.29 13.85 -1.90
CA TYR A 136 4.68 12.70 -1.08
C TYR A 136 3.50 12.24 -0.21
N LYS A 137 2.86 13.20 0.48
CA LYS A 137 1.71 12.91 1.33
C LYS A 137 0.54 12.31 0.54
N GLN A 138 0.20 12.87 -0.62
CA GLN A 138 -0.90 12.36 -1.46
C GLN A 138 -0.64 10.91 -1.92
N ILE A 139 0.57 10.62 -2.39
CA ILE A 139 0.96 9.28 -2.83
C ILE A 139 1.01 8.32 -1.64
N SER A 140 1.48 8.78 -0.47
CA SER A 140 1.53 7.99 0.76
C SER A 140 0.13 7.66 1.27
N ASP A 141 -0.79 8.62 1.26
CA ASP A 141 -2.18 8.43 1.66
C ASP A 141 -2.89 7.44 0.71
N ALA A 142 -2.60 7.51 -0.60
CA ALA A 142 -3.13 6.56 -1.57
C ALA A 142 -2.56 5.15 -1.37
N LEU A 143 -1.24 5.02 -1.18
CA LEU A 143 -0.58 3.76 -0.86
C LEU A 143 -1.19 3.12 0.39
N GLN A 144 -1.40 3.92 1.44
CA GLN A 144 -1.97 3.45 2.69
C GLN A 144 -3.35 2.80 2.47
N ARG A 145 -4.20 3.42 1.64
CA ARG A 145 -5.53 2.88 1.30
C ARG A 145 -5.45 1.57 0.54
N PHE A 146 -4.57 1.47 -0.45
CA PHE A 146 -4.40 0.22 -1.20
C PHE A 146 -3.89 -0.90 -0.29
N GLU A 147 -2.97 -0.61 0.62
CA GLU A 147 -2.51 -1.59 1.61
C GLU A 147 -3.64 -2.02 2.55
N ASP A 148 -4.48 -1.09 3.03
CA ASP A 148 -5.67 -1.43 3.85
C ASP A 148 -6.64 -2.34 3.07
N ASP A 149 -6.94 -2.01 1.81
CA ASP A 149 -7.82 -2.80 0.95
C ASP A 149 -7.25 -4.21 0.73
N TYR A 150 -5.95 -4.33 0.43
CA TYR A 150 -5.28 -5.62 0.28
C TYR A 150 -5.32 -6.45 1.56
N ILE A 151 -4.99 -5.85 2.69
CA ILE A 151 -5.00 -6.53 4.00
C ILE A 151 -6.41 -7.04 4.30
N GLU A 152 -7.45 -6.24 4.10
CA GLU A 152 -8.83 -6.68 4.32
C GLU A 152 -9.24 -7.82 3.38
N MET A 153 -8.81 -7.81 2.12
CA MET A 153 -9.05 -8.93 1.19
C MET A 153 -8.33 -10.20 1.64
N GLU A 154 -7.04 -10.11 2.01
CA GLU A 154 -6.22 -11.23 2.49
C GLU A 154 -6.82 -11.84 3.76
N LEU A 155 -7.22 -11.00 4.72
CA LEU A 155 -7.81 -11.44 5.97
C LEU A 155 -9.19 -12.06 5.76
N LYS A 156 -10.02 -11.53 4.85
CA LYS A 156 -11.33 -12.11 4.54
C LYS A 156 -11.20 -13.46 3.83
N GLU A 157 -10.16 -13.68 3.04
CA GLU A 157 -9.90 -14.97 2.38
C GLU A 157 -9.60 -16.08 3.40
N HIS A 158 -8.82 -15.75 4.44
CA HIS A 158 -8.35 -16.71 5.44
C HIS A 158 -9.23 -16.83 6.69
N PHE A 159 -9.86 -15.74 7.11
CA PHE A 159 -10.58 -15.64 8.38
C PHE A 159 -12.06 -15.25 8.20
N THR A 160 -12.69 -15.60 7.08
CA THR A 160 -14.06 -15.17 6.72
C THR A 160 -15.08 -15.39 7.83
N ARG A 161 -15.10 -16.59 8.44
CA ARG A 161 -16.09 -16.96 9.46
C ARG A 161 -15.93 -16.13 10.72
N TRP A 162 -14.69 -15.94 11.15
CA TRP A 162 -14.35 -15.21 12.35
C TRP A 162 -14.61 -13.71 12.19
N ILE A 163 -14.14 -13.10 11.10
CA ILE A 163 -14.39 -11.68 10.80
C ILE A 163 -15.87 -11.42 10.58
N GLY A 164 -16.56 -12.30 9.83
CA GLY A 164 -17.99 -12.20 9.58
C GLY A 164 -18.82 -12.28 10.87
N PHE A 165 -18.42 -13.15 11.81
CA PHE A 165 -19.05 -13.22 13.13
C PHE A 165 -18.86 -11.92 13.92
N VAL A 166 -17.64 -11.38 14.01
CA VAL A 166 -17.36 -10.12 14.73
C VAL A 166 -18.20 -8.99 14.15
N ALA A 167 -18.16 -8.79 12.83
CA ALA A 167 -18.87 -7.69 12.16
C ALA A 167 -20.40 -7.79 12.32
N THR A 168 -20.96 -8.98 12.12
CA THR A 168 -22.42 -9.18 12.20
C THR A 168 -22.92 -9.04 13.63
N THR A 169 -22.20 -9.61 14.59
CA THR A 169 -22.62 -9.61 16.00
C THR A 169 -22.45 -8.24 16.63
N GLU A 170 -21.38 -7.51 16.32
CA GLU A 170 -21.23 -6.12 16.77
C GLU A 170 -22.34 -5.23 16.22
N THR A 171 -22.67 -5.34 14.93
CA THR A 171 -23.77 -4.56 14.31
C THR A 171 -25.11 -4.87 14.99
N LYS A 172 -25.41 -6.15 15.21
CA LYS A 172 -26.63 -6.57 15.92
C LYS A 172 -26.68 -6.02 17.35
N LEU A 173 -25.59 -6.10 18.11
CA LEU A 173 -25.53 -5.62 19.49
C LEU A 173 -25.42 -4.10 19.63
N GLN A 174 -25.09 -3.38 18.55
CA GLN A 174 -25.19 -1.93 18.47
C GLN A 174 -26.64 -1.48 18.24
N GLN A 175 -27.38 -2.19 17.37
CA GLN A 175 -28.79 -1.91 17.10
C GLN A 175 -29.70 -2.35 18.25
N GLU A 176 -29.44 -3.55 18.79
CA GLU A 176 -30.23 -4.16 19.87
C GLU A 176 -29.30 -4.70 20.97
N PRO A 177 -28.97 -3.87 21.99
CA PRO A 177 -27.99 -4.24 23.01
C PRO A 177 -28.33 -5.45 23.87
N LEU A 178 -29.62 -5.82 23.93
CA LEU A 178 -30.17 -6.95 24.70
C LEU A 178 -30.49 -8.17 23.83
N SER A 179 -30.15 -8.13 22.54
CA SER A 179 -30.41 -9.24 21.62
C SER A 179 -29.61 -10.48 22.03
N LYS A 180 -30.29 -11.64 22.10
CA LYS A 180 -29.64 -12.90 22.42
C LYS A 180 -28.92 -13.44 21.20
N VAL A 181 -27.67 -13.82 21.38
CA VAL A 181 -26.83 -14.48 20.37
C VAL A 181 -26.77 -15.98 20.68
N ASP A 182 -26.94 -16.81 19.66
CA ASP A 182 -26.84 -18.25 19.78
C ASP A 182 -25.44 -18.70 20.22
N MET A 183 -25.34 -19.18 21.47
CA MET A 183 -24.07 -19.62 22.07
C MET A 183 -23.50 -20.87 21.40
N SER A 184 -24.33 -21.71 20.77
CA SER A 184 -23.85 -22.87 20.03
C SER A 184 -23.09 -22.45 18.76
N HIS A 185 -23.59 -21.41 18.09
CA HIS A 185 -22.90 -20.80 16.96
C HIS A 185 -21.59 -20.14 17.42
N VAL A 186 -21.59 -19.42 18.55
CA VAL A 186 -20.37 -18.83 19.12
C VAL A 186 -19.31 -19.89 19.40
N LEU A 187 -19.67 -20.99 20.05
CA LEU A 187 -18.76 -22.11 20.32
C LEU A 187 -18.17 -22.68 19.03
N SER A 188 -18.98 -22.82 17.98
CA SER A 188 -18.50 -23.31 16.68
C SER A 188 -17.45 -22.39 16.05
N ILE A 189 -17.62 -21.06 16.17
CA ILE A 189 -16.68 -20.07 15.64
C ILE A 189 -15.38 -20.07 16.46
N VAL A 190 -15.48 -20.08 17.79
CA VAL A 190 -14.31 -20.06 18.69
C VAL A 190 -13.47 -21.33 18.47
N LYS A 191 -14.11 -22.50 18.42
CA LYS A 191 -13.43 -23.78 18.17
C LYS A 191 -12.79 -23.82 16.78
N ASN A 192 -13.49 -23.36 15.75
CA ASN A 192 -12.94 -23.30 14.40
C ASN A 192 -11.69 -22.40 14.34
N PHE A 193 -11.76 -21.20 14.94
CA PHE A 193 -10.61 -20.30 15.00
C PHE A 193 -9.44 -20.96 15.75
N TYR A 194 -9.68 -21.53 16.93
CA TYR A 194 -8.67 -22.22 17.74
C TYR A 194 -7.92 -23.31 16.96
N GLU A 195 -8.62 -24.08 16.13
CA GLU A 195 -8.05 -25.18 15.34
C GLU A 195 -7.29 -24.72 14.09
N THR A 196 -7.68 -23.60 13.46
CA THR A 196 -7.17 -23.23 12.13
C THR A 196 -6.26 -22.00 12.11
N TRP A 197 -6.28 -21.14 13.13
CA TRP A 197 -5.67 -19.80 13.05
C TRP A 197 -4.18 -19.79 12.70
N GLN A 198 -3.37 -20.72 13.23
CA GLN A 198 -1.92 -20.78 12.92
C GLN A 198 -1.65 -21.15 11.46
N ARG A 199 -2.45 -22.06 10.91
CA ARG A 199 -2.33 -22.50 9.51
C ARG A 199 -2.74 -21.37 8.57
N GLU A 200 -3.88 -20.75 8.84
CA GLU A 200 -4.38 -19.62 8.04
C GLU A 200 -3.44 -18.42 8.12
N LEU A 201 -2.90 -18.12 9.31
CA LEU A 201 -1.87 -17.10 9.50
C LEU A 201 -0.62 -17.40 8.67
N SER A 202 -0.11 -18.62 8.73
CA SER A 202 1.07 -19.03 7.94
C SER A 202 0.82 -18.88 6.44
N SER A 203 -0.38 -19.22 5.96
CA SER A 203 -0.77 -19.06 4.56
C SER A 203 -0.84 -17.59 4.15
N ALA A 204 -1.48 -16.74 4.97
CA ALA A 204 -1.56 -15.31 4.71
C ALA A 204 -0.18 -14.64 4.67
N VAL A 205 0.71 -15.00 5.61
CA VAL A 205 2.10 -14.54 5.63
C VAL A 205 2.83 -14.96 4.35
N LYS A 206 2.66 -16.21 3.93
CA LYS A 206 3.25 -16.70 2.68
C LYS A 206 2.73 -15.93 1.47
N ASN A 207 1.43 -15.64 1.39
CA ASN A 207 0.86 -14.86 0.30
C ASN A 207 1.49 -13.46 0.22
N VAL A 208 1.62 -12.77 1.36
CA VAL A 208 2.32 -11.46 1.42
C VAL A 208 3.76 -11.59 0.91
N GLN A 209 4.48 -12.62 1.36
CA GLN A 209 5.84 -12.88 0.91
C GLN A 209 5.90 -13.15 -0.60
N ASP A 210 5.01 -13.98 -1.15
CA ASP A 210 5.00 -14.30 -2.57
C ASP A 210 4.68 -13.04 -3.40
N TYR A 211 3.71 -12.22 -3.01
CA TYR A 211 3.31 -11.02 -3.76
C TYR A 211 4.30 -9.86 -3.68
N PHE A 212 4.90 -9.61 -2.51
CA PHE A 212 5.71 -8.41 -2.26
C PHE A 212 7.21 -8.67 -2.13
N THR A 213 7.65 -9.92 -2.04
CA THR A 213 9.08 -10.23 -2.12
C THR A 213 9.51 -10.17 -3.59
N PRO A 214 10.49 -9.34 -3.95
CA PRO A 214 10.80 -9.12 -5.35
C PRO A 214 11.52 -10.35 -5.92
N ASN A 215 10.98 -10.93 -6.98
CA ASN A 215 11.78 -11.73 -7.91
C ASN A 215 12.21 -10.80 -9.06
N ILE A 216 13.05 -9.82 -8.74
CA ILE A 216 13.53 -8.85 -9.72
C ILE A 216 14.74 -9.41 -10.46
N SER A 217 14.72 -9.34 -11.78
CA SER A 217 15.93 -9.52 -12.58
C SER A 217 16.90 -8.36 -12.29
N ALA A 218 18.20 -8.65 -12.16
CA ALA A 218 19.23 -7.71 -11.69
C ALA A 218 19.22 -6.29 -12.32
N ALA A 219 18.61 -6.10 -13.51
CA ALA A 219 18.49 -4.82 -14.19
C ALA A 219 17.53 -3.81 -13.51
N SER A 220 16.40 -4.25 -12.92
CA SER A 220 15.45 -3.33 -12.26
C SER A 220 15.82 -3.08 -10.79
N ALA A 221 16.64 -3.95 -10.22
CA ALA A 221 17.20 -3.85 -8.86
C ALA A 221 18.19 -2.69 -8.72
N GLN A 222 18.90 -2.34 -9.79
CA GLN A 222 19.93 -1.30 -9.78
C GLN A 222 19.38 0.12 -9.62
N GLU A 223 18.14 0.40 -10.02
CA GLU A 223 17.60 1.77 -10.01
C GLU A 223 16.79 2.10 -8.74
N VAL A 224 16.11 1.11 -8.15
CA VAL A 224 15.22 1.32 -6.98
C VAL A 224 15.86 0.82 -5.67
N GLY A 225 16.90 -0.02 -5.75
CA GLY A 225 17.54 -0.64 -4.59
C GLY A 225 16.70 -1.80 -4.03
N ASN A 226 17.29 -3.00 -3.96
CA ASN A 226 16.59 -4.20 -3.46
C ASN A 226 16.05 -4.03 -2.03
N GLU A 227 16.75 -3.28 -1.18
CA GLU A 227 16.41 -3.04 0.22
C GLU A 227 15.04 -2.37 0.40
N GLU A 228 14.71 -1.41 -0.47
CA GLU A 228 13.45 -0.66 -0.41
C GLU A 228 12.24 -1.55 -0.72
N LEU A 229 12.42 -2.59 -1.53
CA LEU A 229 11.34 -3.48 -1.88
C LEU A 229 11.11 -4.58 -0.83
N PHE A 230 12.17 -5.06 -0.18
CA PHE A 230 12.02 -5.90 1.02
C PHE A 230 11.31 -5.15 2.15
N LYS A 231 11.50 -3.84 2.24
CA LYS A 231 10.78 -2.98 3.19
C LYS A 231 9.27 -2.97 2.93
N ILE A 232 8.81 -2.96 1.68
CA ILE A 232 7.38 -3.05 1.34
C ILE A 232 6.76 -4.32 1.92
N SER A 233 7.37 -5.48 1.63
CA SER A 233 6.89 -6.78 2.14
C SER A 233 6.83 -6.78 3.68
N LYS A 234 7.88 -6.26 4.34
CA LYS A 234 7.92 -6.14 5.81
C LYS A 234 6.83 -5.20 6.35
N ASP A 235 6.58 -4.06 5.71
CA ASP A 235 5.62 -3.07 6.19
C ASP A 235 4.17 -3.53 6.00
N VAL A 236 3.83 -4.11 4.84
CA VAL A 236 2.52 -4.75 4.60
C VAL A 236 2.28 -5.89 5.59
N LEU A 237 3.29 -6.75 5.82
CA LEU A 237 3.22 -7.83 6.79
C LEU A 237 2.92 -7.30 8.20
N LYS A 238 3.67 -6.30 8.68
CA LYS A 238 3.45 -5.71 10.02
C LYS A 238 2.05 -5.14 10.17
N ARG A 239 1.53 -4.46 9.15
CA ARG A 239 0.17 -3.91 9.16
C ARG A 239 -0.88 -5.02 9.19
N MET A 240 -0.71 -6.07 8.38
CA MET A 240 -1.60 -7.24 8.40
C MET A 240 -1.64 -7.91 9.77
N LEU A 241 -0.47 -8.17 10.38
CA LEU A 241 -0.39 -8.78 11.71
C LEU A 241 -1.05 -7.89 12.78
N SER A 242 -0.83 -6.57 12.70
CA SER A 242 -1.48 -5.61 13.59
C SER A 242 -3.01 -5.64 13.43
N GLN A 243 -3.52 -5.74 12.20
CA GLN A 243 -4.95 -5.81 11.93
C GLN A 243 -5.58 -7.10 12.46
N ILE A 244 -4.89 -8.24 12.40
CA ILE A 244 -5.33 -9.48 13.05
C ILE A 244 -5.48 -9.28 14.56
N LEU A 245 -4.53 -8.61 15.21
CA LEU A 245 -4.63 -8.31 16.65
C LEU A 245 -5.82 -7.40 16.98
N VAL A 246 -6.12 -6.42 16.12
CA VAL A 246 -7.29 -5.55 16.28
C VAL A 246 -8.58 -6.36 16.21
N TYR A 247 -8.74 -7.21 15.19
CA TYR A 247 -9.90 -8.10 15.08
C TYR A 247 -10.00 -9.05 16.28
N HIS A 248 -8.87 -9.57 16.77
CA HIS A 248 -8.85 -10.45 17.92
C HIS A 248 -9.22 -9.77 19.22
N SER A 249 -8.72 -8.57 19.47
CA SER A 249 -9.12 -7.78 20.64
C SER A 249 -10.62 -7.48 20.65
N ARG A 250 -11.18 -7.14 19.48
CA ARG A 250 -12.63 -6.96 19.30
C ARG A 250 -13.42 -8.24 19.57
N PHE A 251 -12.95 -9.36 19.02
CA PHE A 251 -13.56 -10.68 19.24
C PHE A 251 -13.59 -11.05 20.73
N VAL A 252 -12.47 -10.92 21.45
CA VAL A 252 -12.41 -11.26 22.88
C VAL A 252 -13.36 -10.37 23.69
N LYS A 253 -13.38 -9.06 23.45
CA LYS A 253 -14.31 -8.13 24.12
C LYS A 253 -15.78 -8.47 23.82
N LEU A 254 -16.06 -8.90 22.60
CA LEU A 254 -17.39 -9.34 22.20
C LEU A 254 -17.81 -10.60 22.99
N ILE A 255 -16.93 -11.59 23.10
CA ILE A 255 -17.17 -12.79 23.92
C ILE A 255 -17.39 -12.42 25.38
N GLU A 256 -16.54 -11.56 25.97
CA GLU A 256 -16.69 -11.09 27.36
C GLU A 256 -18.06 -10.42 27.61
N ARG A 257 -18.51 -9.59 26.67
CA ARG A 257 -19.85 -8.98 26.71
C ARG A 257 -20.95 -10.03 26.67
N LEU A 258 -20.85 -11.02 25.78
CA LEU A 258 -21.84 -12.10 25.68
C LEU A 258 -21.90 -12.95 26.95
N MET A 259 -20.75 -13.26 27.56
CA MET A 259 -20.67 -13.99 28.83
C MET A 259 -21.34 -13.22 29.98
N THR A 260 -21.20 -11.89 29.97
CA THR A 260 -21.83 -11.00 30.96
C THR A 260 -23.35 -10.95 30.78
N GLN A 261 -23.83 -10.97 29.54
CA GLN A 261 -25.26 -10.83 29.23
C GLN A 261 -26.05 -12.15 29.31
N GLN A 262 -25.47 -13.26 28.86
CA GLN A 262 -26.18 -14.54 28.68
C GLN A 262 -25.72 -15.64 29.65
N GLY A 263 -24.71 -15.37 30.47
CA GLY A 263 -24.13 -16.33 31.40
C GLY A 263 -22.82 -16.93 30.91
N LYS A 264 -22.01 -17.43 31.84
CA LYS A 264 -20.70 -18.00 31.54
C LYS A 264 -20.83 -19.38 30.89
N ASP A 265 -20.11 -19.58 29.81
CA ASP A 265 -19.94 -20.85 29.12
C ASP A 265 -18.45 -21.25 29.17
N ASN A 266 -18.13 -22.29 29.94
CA ASN A 266 -16.76 -22.75 30.14
C ASN A 266 -16.17 -23.40 28.88
N ASP A 267 -17.00 -23.98 28.01
CA ASP A 267 -16.52 -24.60 26.78
C ASP A 267 -16.05 -23.52 25.80
N ILE A 268 -16.78 -22.40 25.69
CA ILE A 268 -16.35 -21.25 24.89
C ILE A 268 -15.03 -20.69 25.43
N LEU A 269 -14.95 -20.42 26.73
CA LEU A 269 -13.76 -19.83 27.35
C LEU A 269 -12.49 -20.69 27.17
N ARG A 270 -12.64 -22.01 27.12
CA ARG A 270 -11.53 -22.95 26.89
C ARG A 270 -10.89 -22.79 25.50
N PHE A 271 -11.68 -22.45 24.48
CA PHE A 271 -11.19 -22.33 23.10
C PHE A 271 -10.81 -20.90 22.71
N VAL A 272 -11.04 -19.90 23.56
CA VAL A 272 -10.58 -18.53 23.30
C VAL A 272 -9.06 -18.51 23.38
N VAL A 273 -8.42 -18.23 22.25
CA VAL A 273 -6.96 -18.11 22.18
C VAL A 273 -6.53 -16.84 22.92
N PRO A 274 -5.62 -16.91 23.90
CA PRO A 274 -5.14 -15.71 24.58
C PRO A 274 -4.33 -14.82 23.64
N GLU A 275 -4.50 -13.50 23.76
CA GLU A 275 -3.82 -12.53 22.86
C GLU A 275 -2.29 -12.66 22.88
N HIS A 276 -1.69 -13.00 24.03
CA HIS A 276 -0.24 -13.18 24.16
C HIS A 276 0.30 -14.38 23.35
N VAL A 277 -0.52 -15.41 23.10
CA VAL A 277 -0.16 -16.58 22.27
C VAL A 277 -0.08 -16.15 20.81
N ILE A 278 -1.09 -15.40 20.33
CA ILE A 278 -1.09 -14.87 18.96
C ILE A 278 0.10 -13.92 18.76
N ARG A 279 0.35 -13.00 19.70
CA ARG A 279 1.54 -12.13 19.66
C ARG A 279 2.85 -12.91 19.71
N GLY A 280 2.90 -14.04 20.41
CA GLY A 280 4.04 -14.95 20.43
C GLY A 280 4.34 -15.52 19.04
N GLU A 281 3.33 -16.08 18.39
CA GLU A 281 3.42 -16.62 17.03
C GLU A 281 3.81 -15.54 16.02
N MET A 282 3.18 -14.37 16.09
CA MET A 282 3.46 -13.24 15.18
C MET A 282 4.91 -12.77 15.22
N ARG A 283 5.55 -12.82 16.40
CA ARG A 283 6.97 -12.46 16.55
C ARG A 283 7.90 -13.41 15.78
N SER A 284 7.50 -14.65 15.56
CA SER A 284 8.29 -15.60 14.77
C SER A 284 8.42 -15.19 13.30
N TYR A 285 7.44 -14.44 12.76
CA TYR A 285 7.48 -13.90 11.39
C TYR A 285 8.23 -12.57 11.30
N TRP A 286 8.47 -11.91 12.43
CA TRP A 286 9.18 -10.63 12.50
C TRP A 286 10.70 -10.81 12.48
N ASN A 287 11.19 -11.90 13.08
CA ASN A 287 12.60 -12.17 13.34
C ASN A 287 13.25 -13.16 12.34
N LYS A 288 12.52 -13.56 11.29
CA LYS A 288 13.12 -14.29 10.17
C LYS A 288 13.74 -13.26 9.23
N ASP A 289 14.97 -12.90 9.54
CA ASP A 289 15.87 -12.17 8.62
C ASP A 289 16.33 -13.07 7.48
#